data_AF-A0A5B3GF59-F1
#
_entry.id   AF-A0A5B3GF59-F1
#
_cell.length_a   1.000
_cell.length_b   1.000
_cell.length_c   1.000
_cell.angle_alpha   90.00
_cell.angle_beta   90.00
_cell.angle_gamma   90.00
#
_symmetry.space_group_name_H-M   'P 1'
#
loop_
_entity.id
_entity.type
_entity.pdbx_description
1 polymer ?
#
loop_
_entity_poly.entity_id
_entity_poly.type
_entity_poly.pdbx_seq_one_letter_code
_entity_poly.pdbx_strand_id
1 'polypeptide(L)'
;MPRRRKIGIKASELACFDTLVEELRTRPEFADFDPASLRVWSYENYEPTIRNIARVIRHFDYWLASHRNEMFLTTHSGSRLFCKKDLAEALGVARPTLDRWIANGWLEECTVCVFSNGERSYSADAVRKALEKLR
;
A
#
# COMPACT_ATOMS: atom_id res chain seq x y z
N MET A 1 14.15 -1.51 1.61
CA MET A 1 12.97 -1.49 2.51
C MET A 1 13.45 -1.66 3.94
N PRO A 2 12.73 -1.17 4.96
CA PRO A 2 12.89 -1.70 6.32
C PRO A 2 12.64 -3.22 6.29
N ARG A 3 13.50 -4.03 6.91
CA ARG A 3 13.17 -5.45 7.12
C ARG A 3 12.06 -5.50 8.16
N ARG A 4 10.88 -6.05 7.80
CA ARG A 4 9.86 -6.40 8.79
C ARG A 4 10.50 -7.33 9.82
N ARG A 5 10.26 -7.09 11.11
CA ARG A 5 10.75 -7.96 12.16
C ARG A 5 10.14 -9.34 11.98
N LYS A 6 10.97 -10.37 11.86
CA LYS A 6 10.52 -11.76 11.91
C LYS A 6 10.42 -12.16 13.38
N ILE A 7 9.21 -12.48 13.82
CA ILE A 7 8.95 -13.09 15.13
C ILE A 7 8.94 -14.60 14.91
N GLY A 8 9.59 -15.37 15.77
CA GLY A 8 9.69 -16.82 15.60
C GLY A 8 10.00 -17.54 16.90
N ILE A 9 9.36 -18.69 17.08
CA ILE A 9 9.41 -19.56 18.25
C ILE A 9 9.80 -20.98 17.79
N LYS A 10 10.08 -21.92 18.70
CA LYS A 10 10.04 -23.34 18.32
C LYS A 10 8.58 -23.77 18.21
N ALA A 11 8.25 -24.66 17.27
CA ALA A 11 6.93 -25.25 17.26
C ALA A 11 6.68 -26.11 18.52
N SER A 12 7.74 -26.70 19.09
CA SER A 12 7.71 -27.44 20.36
C SER A 12 7.43 -26.58 21.60
N GLU A 13 7.29 -25.26 21.45
CA GLU A 13 6.83 -24.35 22.52
C GLU A 13 5.30 -24.16 22.49
N LEU A 14 4.59 -24.81 21.55
CA LEU A 14 3.13 -24.76 21.38
C LEU A 14 2.46 -26.07 21.83
N ALA A 15 1.31 -25.95 22.50
CA ALA A 15 0.52 -27.09 22.97
C ALA A 15 -0.09 -27.95 21.83
N CYS A 16 -0.05 -27.48 20.58
CA CYS A 16 -0.51 -28.22 19.40
C CYS A 16 0.65 -28.85 18.58
N PHE A 17 1.86 -28.92 19.14
CA PHE A 17 3.05 -29.44 18.44
C PHE A 17 2.84 -30.86 17.87
N ASP A 18 2.31 -31.79 18.67
CA ASP A 18 2.18 -33.19 18.25
C ASP A 18 1.19 -33.32 17.08
N THR A 19 0.04 -32.62 17.14
CA THR A 19 -0.93 -32.54 16.05
C THR A 19 -0.32 -31.94 14.77
N LEU A 20 0.54 -30.92 14.90
CA LEU A 20 1.26 -30.34 13.75
C LEU A 20 2.27 -31.33 13.16
N VAL A 21 2.90 -32.19 13.96
CA VAL A 21 3.84 -33.21 13.50
C VAL A 21 3.12 -34.36 12.79
N GLU A 22 1.97 -34.81 13.31
CA GLU A 22 1.12 -35.81 12.64
C GLU A 22 0.60 -35.30 11.29
N GLU A 23 0.00 -34.11 11.25
CA GLU A 23 -0.48 -33.46 10.02
C GLU A 23 0.63 -33.30 8.97
N LEU A 24 1.84 -32.89 9.38
CA LEU A 24 2.97 -32.78 8.46
C LEU A 24 3.40 -34.14 7.91
N ARG A 25 3.46 -35.19 8.73
CA ARG A 25 3.82 -36.56 8.29
C ARG A 25 2.87 -37.17 7.27
N THR A 26 1.63 -36.68 7.15
CA THR A 26 0.72 -37.10 6.07
C THR A 26 1.21 -36.67 4.67
N ARG A 27 2.13 -35.69 4.60
CA ARG A 27 2.62 -35.11 3.35
C ARG A 27 3.95 -35.77 2.95
N PRO A 28 4.10 -36.25 1.70
CA PRO A 28 5.32 -36.94 1.28
C PRO A 28 6.57 -36.03 1.30
N GLU A 29 6.39 -34.71 1.17
CA GLU A 29 7.45 -33.71 1.34
C GLU A 29 8.01 -33.63 2.78
N PHE A 30 7.27 -34.16 3.77
CA PHE A 30 7.57 -34.11 5.20
C PHE A 30 7.43 -35.50 5.85
N ALA A 31 7.77 -36.57 5.13
CA ALA A 31 7.81 -37.92 5.71
C ALA A 31 8.91 -38.04 6.79
N ASP A 32 10.15 -37.67 6.42
CA ASP A 32 11.37 -37.88 7.22
C ASP A 32 11.93 -36.58 7.85
N PHE A 33 11.09 -35.56 8.09
CA PHE A 33 11.56 -34.30 8.69
C PHE A 33 11.89 -34.44 10.17
N ASP A 34 12.92 -33.72 10.64
CA ASP A 34 13.23 -33.57 12.07
C ASP A 34 12.20 -32.64 12.75
N PRO A 35 11.41 -33.12 13.72
CA PRO A 35 10.45 -32.26 14.44
C PRO A 35 11.12 -31.15 15.27
N ALA A 36 12.37 -31.31 15.71
CA ALA A 36 13.10 -30.30 16.46
C ALA A 36 13.51 -29.09 15.58
N SER A 37 13.58 -29.28 14.26
CA SER A 37 13.79 -28.21 13.28
C SER A 37 12.56 -27.32 13.08
N LEU A 38 11.37 -27.73 13.52
CA LEU A 38 10.10 -27.08 13.21
C LEU A 38 9.97 -25.69 13.88
N ARG A 39 9.81 -24.65 13.07
CA ARG A 39 9.74 -23.24 13.50
C ARG A 39 8.46 -22.57 13.02
N VAL A 40 7.59 -22.20 13.95
CA VAL A 40 6.49 -21.26 13.67
C VAL A 40 7.05 -19.84 13.69
N TRP A 41 6.73 -19.06 12.67
CA TRP A 41 7.15 -17.67 12.53
C TRP A 41 6.11 -16.82 11.84
N SER A 42 6.09 -15.54 12.19
CA SER A 42 5.28 -14.50 11.55
C SER A 42 6.15 -13.27 11.27
N TYR A 43 5.64 -12.38 10.42
CA TYR A 43 6.14 -11.00 10.42
C TYR A 43 5.31 -10.18 11.40
N GLU A 44 5.98 -9.31 12.15
CA GLU A 44 5.33 -8.28 12.96
C GLU A 44 4.39 -7.43 12.07
N ASN A 45 3.20 -7.11 12.57
CA ASN A 45 2.21 -6.32 11.83
C ASN A 45 2.78 -4.94 11.52
N TYR A 46 3.20 -4.76 10.27
CA TYR A 46 3.67 -3.50 9.75
C TYR A 46 2.51 -2.75 9.12
N GLU A 47 1.90 -1.84 9.89
CA GLU A 47 1.08 -0.79 9.29
C GLU A 47 1.99 0.10 8.42
N PRO A 48 1.74 0.18 7.11
CA PRO A 48 2.46 1.10 6.27
C PRO A 48 2.08 2.53 6.67
N THR A 49 3.02 3.47 6.58
CA THR A 49 2.79 4.89 6.88
C THR A 49 3.39 5.78 5.78
N ILE A 50 2.74 6.91 5.48
CA ILE A 50 3.29 7.90 4.54
C ILE A 50 4.35 8.72 5.28
N ARG A 51 5.62 8.30 5.17
CA ARG A 51 6.74 8.98 5.80
C ARG A 51 6.83 10.44 5.35
N ASN A 52 6.61 11.37 6.28
CA ASN A 52 6.58 12.81 6.06
C ASN A 52 5.48 13.26 5.05
N ILE A 53 4.24 12.86 5.33
CA ILE A 53 3.06 13.28 4.55
C ILE A 53 2.87 14.80 4.51
N ALA A 54 3.28 15.55 5.53
CA ALA A 54 3.28 17.01 5.51
C ALA A 54 4.16 17.60 4.38
N ARG A 55 5.26 16.93 3.99
CA ARG A 55 6.03 17.30 2.79
C ARG A 55 5.29 16.96 1.50
N VAL A 56 4.57 15.84 1.45
CA VAL A 56 3.77 15.42 0.28
C VAL A 56 2.66 16.44 0.01
N ILE A 57 1.90 16.82 1.03
CA ILE A 57 0.82 17.83 0.93
C ILE A 57 1.40 19.18 0.45
N ARG A 58 2.51 19.65 1.04
CA ARG A 58 3.18 20.90 0.62
C ARG A 58 3.68 20.83 -0.83
N HIS A 59 4.19 19.69 -1.29
CA HIS A 59 4.60 19.51 -2.68
C HIS A 59 3.39 19.55 -3.63
N PHE A 60 2.31 18.87 -3.27
CA PHE A 60 1.07 18.82 -4.05
C PHE A 60 0.43 20.20 -4.19
N ASP A 61 0.30 20.94 -3.08
CA ASP A 61 -0.23 22.32 -3.08
C ASP A 61 0.65 23.27 -3.92
N TYR A 62 1.99 23.18 -3.79
CA TYR A 62 2.92 23.99 -4.58
C TYR A 62 2.86 23.64 -6.08
N TRP A 63 2.77 22.36 -6.40
CA TRP A 63 2.68 21.87 -7.78
C TRP A 63 1.37 22.31 -8.42
N LEU A 64 0.23 22.22 -7.71
CA LEU A 64 -1.06 22.74 -8.15
C LEU A 64 -1.04 24.26 -8.39
N ALA A 65 -0.41 25.03 -7.49
CA ALA A 65 -0.27 26.47 -7.64
C ALA A 65 0.63 26.89 -8.82
N SER A 66 1.66 26.09 -9.10
CA SER A 66 2.57 26.30 -10.25
C SER A 66 1.88 25.99 -11.57
N HIS A 67 1.23 24.83 -11.67
CA HIS A 67 0.53 24.35 -12.87
C HIS A 67 -0.96 24.76 -12.83
N ARG A 68 -1.22 26.04 -12.54
CA ARG A 68 -2.59 26.60 -12.46
C ARG A 68 -3.14 27.12 -13.79
N ASN A 69 -2.25 27.35 -14.77
CA ASN A 69 -2.56 28.02 -16.05
C ASN A 69 -2.64 27.06 -17.26
N GLU A 70 -2.12 25.83 -17.15
CA GLU A 70 -2.20 24.85 -18.23
C GLU A 70 -3.60 24.20 -18.28
N MET A 71 -3.94 23.58 -19.42
CA MET A 71 -5.20 22.87 -19.56
C MET A 71 -5.15 21.47 -18.92
N PHE A 72 -6.24 21.11 -18.23
CA PHE A 72 -6.47 19.78 -17.69
C PHE A 72 -7.93 19.40 -17.84
N LEU A 73 -8.19 18.10 -17.72
CA LEU A 73 -9.53 17.59 -17.43
C LEU A 73 -9.90 18.02 -16.00
N THR A 74 -11.14 18.47 -15.82
CA THR A 74 -11.73 18.80 -14.52
C THR A 74 -13.01 18.01 -14.29
N THR A 75 -13.34 17.76 -13.02
CA THR A 75 -14.66 17.26 -12.65
C THR A 75 -15.74 18.33 -12.89
N HIS A 76 -17.02 17.93 -12.85
CA HIS A 76 -18.14 18.89 -12.79
C HIS A 76 -18.08 19.86 -11.59
N SER A 77 -17.23 19.59 -10.58
CA SER A 77 -16.97 20.49 -9.44
C SER A 77 -15.73 21.37 -9.63
N GLY A 78 -15.08 21.36 -10.80
CA GLY A 78 -13.87 22.14 -11.10
C GLY A 78 -12.56 21.54 -10.57
N SER A 79 -12.59 20.42 -9.83
CA SER A 79 -11.39 19.75 -9.32
C SER A 79 -10.57 19.17 -10.48
N ARG A 80 -9.25 19.40 -10.48
CA ARG A 80 -8.36 18.83 -11.51
C ARG A 80 -8.33 17.30 -11.42
N LEU A 81 -8.42 16.66 -12.58
CA LEU A 81 -8.25 15.22 -12.74
C LEU A 81 -6.81 14.91 -13.16
N PHE A 82 -6.24 13.89 -12.52
CA PHE A 82 -4.90 13.38 -12.78
C PHE A 82 -4.94 11.96 -13.33
N CYS A 83 -4.12 11.65 -14.33
CA CYS A 83 -3.78 10.25 -14.61
C CYS A 83 -2.73 9.75 -13.59
N LYS A 84 -2.53 8.42 -13.53
CA LYS A 84 -1.60 7.77 -12.58
C LYS A 84 -0.12 8.18 -12.76
N LYS A 85 0.28 8.71 -13.92
CA LYS A 85 1.61 9.29 -14.12
C LYS A 85 1.69 10.65 -13.42
N ASP A 86 0.81 11.57 -13.81
CA ASP A 86 0.85 12.97 -13.42
C ASP A 86 0.54 13.15 -11.92
N LEU A 87 -0.28 12.26 -11.34
CA LEU A 87 -0.50 12.20 -9.90
C LEU A 87 0.80 11.92 -9.12
N ALA A 88 1.64 11.00 -9.60
CA ALA A 88 2.90 10.67 -8.93
C ALA A 88 3.87 11.86 -8.96
N GLU A 89 3.89 12.57 -10.10
CA GLU A 89 4.68 13.78 -10.33
C GLU A 89 4.20 14.95 -9.44
N ALA A 90 2.90 15.22 -9.39
CA ALA A 90 2.30 16.25 -8.55
C ALA A 90 2.53 15.99 -7.04
N LEU A 91 2.46 14.73 -6.61
CA LEU A 91 2.75 14.32 -5.23
C LEU A 91 4.25 14.31 -4.88
N GLY A 92 5.14 14.45 -5.87
CA GLY A 92 6.59 14.40 -5.68
C GLY A 92 7.10 13.00 -5.29
N VAL A 93 6.43 11.93 -5.74
CA VAL A 93 6.76 10.54 -5.41
C VAL A 93 7.02 9.68 -6.64
N ALA A 94 7.94 8.72 -6.54
CA ALA A 94 8.12 7.73 -7.59
C ALA A 94 6.85 6.88 -7.79
N ARG A 95 6.52 6.53 -9.04
CA ARG A 95 5.31 5.74 -9.39
C ARG A 95 5.15 4.47 -8.54
N PRO A 96 6.21 3.65 -8.28
CA PRO A 96 6.13 2.49 -7.37
C PRO A 96 5.78 2.79 -5.91
N THR A 97 5.82 4.05 -5.47
CA THR A 97 5.33 4.50 -4.15
C THR A 97 3.84 4.82 -4.21
N LEU A 98 3.37 5.50 -5.26
CA LEU A 98 1.95 5.68 -5.52
C LEU A 98 1.23 4.33 -5.70
N ASP A 99 1.86 3.39 -6.41
CA ASP A 99 1.38 2.00 -6.55
C ASP A 99 1.13 1.33 -5.19
N ARG A 100 2.06 1.51 -4.24
CA ARG A 100 1.92 1.00 -2.87
C ARG A 100 0.81 1.71 -2.09
N TRP A 101 0.56 3.00 -2.32
CA TRP A 101 -0.52 3.72 -1.65
C TRP A 101 -1.90 3.24 -2.16
N ILE A 102 -2.03 3.03 -3.47
CA ILE A 102 -3.23 2.45 -4.08
C ILE A 102 -3.45 1.02 -3.58
N ALA A 103 -2.40 0.18 -3.54
CA ALA A 103 -2.48 -1.19 -3.03
C ALA A 103 -2.78 -1.30 -1.53
N ASN A 104 -2.55 -0.23 -0.75
CA ASN A 104 -2.94 -0.12 0.65
C ASN A 104 -4.36 0.46 0.84
N GLY A 105 -5.13 0.69 -0.24
CA GLY A 105 -6.47 1.30 -0.21
C GLY A 105 -6.51 2.82 -0.01
N TRP A 106 -5.37 3.48 0.27
CA TRP A 106 -5.29 4.88 0.70
C TRP A 106 -5.81 5.92 -0.29
N LEU A 107 -5.96 5.55 -1.56
CA LEU A 107 -6.46 6.41 -2.64
C LEU A 107 -7.62 5.77 -3.41
N GLU A 108 -8.28 4.76 -2.84
CA GLU A 108 -9.38 4.06 -3.51
C GLU A 108 -10.63 4.95 -3.64
N GLU A 109 -11.00 5.64 -2.56
CA GLU A 109 -12.02 6.72 -2.54
C GLU A 109 -11.70 7.89 -3.48
N CYS A 110 -10.45 8.01 -3.97
CA CYS A 110 -10.02 9.14 -4.81
C CYS A 110 -10.24 8.92 -6.31
N THR A 111 -10.61 7.71 -6.72
CA THR A 111 -10.74 7.35 -8.15
C THR A 111 -12.06 7.82 -8.75
N VAL A 112 -11.96 8.44 -9.92
CA VAL A 112 -13.09 8.82 -10.78
C VAL A 112 -12.94 8.06 -12.10
N CYS A 113 -13.96 7.33 -12.50
CA CYS A 113 -14.05 6.74 -13.84
C CYS A 113 -14.48 7.85 -14.82
N VAL A 114 -13.53 8.40 -15.56
CA VAL A 114 -13.74 9.55 -16.47
C VAL A 114 -13.99 9.09 -17.91
N PHE A 115 -13.55 7.87 -18.25
CA PHE A 115 -13.54 7.36 -19.63
C PHE A 115 -14.08 5.94 -19.72
N SER A 116 -14.73 5.64 -20.84
CA SER A 116 -15.25 4.31 -21.18
C SER A 116 -14.17 3.25 -21.45
N ASN A 117 -12.90 3.64 -21.53
CA ASN A 117 -11.75 2.73 -21.63
C ASN A 117 -11.33 2.10 -20.28
N GLY A 118 -11.96 2.51 -19.16
CA GLY A 118 -11.65 2.00 -17.82
C GLY A 118 -10.48 2.69 -17.11
N GLU A 119 -9.90 3.75 -17.66
CA GLU A 119 -8.80 4.48 -17.02
C GLU A 119 -9.27 5.26 -15.78
N ARG A 120 -8.76 4.84 -14.62
CA ARG A 120 -8.99 5.52 -13.33
C ARG A 120 -8.22 6.83 -13.27
N SER A 121 -8.93 7.95 -13.30
CA SER A 121 -8.39 9.27 -12.98
C SER A 121 -8.55 9.56 -11.50
N TYR A 122 -7.80 10.53 -10.97
CA TYR A 122 -7.84 10.90 -9.55
C TYR A 122 -8.18 12.38 -9.39
N SER A 123 -9.15 12.70 -8.53
CA SER A 123 -9.57 14.08 -8.26
C SER A 123 -8.63 14.75 -7.26
N ALA A 124 -8.14 15.97 -7.57
CA ALA A 124 -7.23 16.74 -6.72
C ALA A 124 -7.77 16.90 -5.29
N ASP A 125 -9.03 17.33 -5.15
CA ASP A 125 -9.68 17.52 -3.85
C ASP A 125 -9.80 16.22 -3.05
N ALA A 126 -10.05 15.08 -3.73
CA ALA A 126 -10.19 13.79 -3.08
C ALA A 126 -8.83 13.29 -2.57
N VAL A 127 -7.78 13.39 -3.40
CA VAL A 127 -6.39 13.09 -3.02
C VAL A 127 -5.96 13.97 -1.84
N ARG A 128 -6.24 15.27 -1.87
CA ARG A 128 -5.89 16.21 -0.79
C ARG A 128 -6.57 15.82 0.52
N LYS A 129 -7.87 15.52 0.50
CA LYS A 129 -8.63 15.03 1.67
C LYS A 129 -8.12 13.68 2.18
N ALA A 130 -7.76 12.75 1.29
CA ALA A 130 -7.19 11.46 1.69
C ALA A 130 -5.80 11.62 2.35
N LEU A 131 -4.97 12.54 1.87
CA LEU A 131 -3.70 12.87 2.52
C LEU A 131 -3.92 13.59 3.87
N GLU A 132 -4.96 14.43 4.00
CA GLU A 132 -5.33 15.03 5.29
C GLU A 132 -5.88 14.00 6.30
N LYS A 133 -6.60 12.96 5.85
CA LYS A 133 -7.01 11.79 6.68
C LYS A 133 -5.82 10.97 7.20
N LEU A 134 -4.67 11.02 6.53
CA LEU A 134 -3.49 10.18 6.79
C LEU A 134 -2.34 10.93 7.51
N ARG A 135 -2.65 12.07 8.13
CA ARG A 135 -1.69 13.02 8.71
C ARG A 135 -1.46 12.85 10.22
#